data_AF-A0A2D7H112-F1
#
_entry.id   AF-A0A2D7H112-F1
#
_cell.length_a   1.000
_cell.length_b   1.000
_cell.length_c   1.000
_cell.angle_alpha   90.00
_cell.angle_beta   90.00
_cell.angle_gamma   90.00
#
_symmetry.space_group_name_H-M   'P 1'
#
loop_
_entity.id
_entity.type
_entity.pdbx_description
1 polymer ?
#
loop_
_entity_poly.entity_id
_entity_poly.type
_entity_poly.pdbx_seq_one_letter_code
_entity_poly.pdbx_strand_id
1 'polypeptide(L)'
;MAKNKKKKKGSGYKPPAESPQDIINAIVGVAEKIEATDAPGPLWGELHKTFLKSQVDSAVAAKIIMHKDIDELKQVIAQLLEGSEVELAITEEIDVPELDHETQIEAMRCFRKRVKFMVLDRESKLGVGPLTGGKDASVDSMMAPHDYPMEVWLALAKDGQLVNDGGGFFHVPK
;
A
#
# COMPACT_ATOMS: atom_id res chain seq x y z
N MET A 1 -39.59 -32.83 3.73
CA MET A 1 -40.16 -31.53 4.19
C MET A 1 -39.07 -30.46 4.08
N ALA A 2 -39.06 -29.64 3.03
CA ALA A 2 -38.15 -28.49 2.93
C ALA A 2 -38.93 -27.30 2.37
N LYS A 3 -39.24 -26.34 3.24
CA LYS A 3 -40.04 -25.14 2.89
C LYS A 3 -39.14 -24.14 2.18
N ASN A 4 -39.36 -23.97 0.88
CA ASN A 4 -38.66 -23.00 0.05
C ASN A 4 -39.13 -21.56 0.41
N LYS A 5 -38.25 -20.74 0.99
CA LYS A 5 -38.55 -19.34 1.38
C LYS A 5 -38.67 -18.48 0.11
N LYS A 6 -39.90 -18.08 -0.23
CA LYS A 6 -40.19 -17.08 -1.27
C LYS A 6 -39.50 -15.75 -0.93
N LYS A 7 -38.54 -15.30 -1.76
CA LYS A 7 -38.00 -13.93 -1.74
C LYS A 7 -39.13 -12.94 -2.11
N LYS A 8 -39.57 -12.11 -1.16
CA LYS A 8 -40.41 -10.94 -1.43
C LYS A 8 -39.58 -9.94 -2.24
N LYS A 9 -40.05 -9.58 -3.44
CA LYS A 9 -39.51 -8.44 -4.21
C LYS A 9 -39.80 -7.16 -3.41
N GLY A 10 -38.75 -6.55 -2.86
CA GLY A 10 -38.83 -5.24 -2.25
C GLY A 10 -39.18 -4.20 -3.32
N SER A 11 -40.21 -3.41 -3.03
CA SER A 11 -40.63 -2.25 -3.79
C SER A 11 -39.44 -1.31 -4.04
N GLY A 12 -39.10 -1.08 -5.30
CA GLY A 12 -37.98 -0.23 -5.69
C GLY A 12 -38.31 1.24 -5.53
N TYR A 13 -38.08 1.78 -4.32
CA TYR A 13 -37.87 3.22 -4.17
C TYR A 13 -36.51 3.52 -4.79
N LYS A 14 -36.49 4.16 -5.96
CA LYS A 14 -35.28 4.79 -6.49
C LYS A 14 -35.20 6.17 -5.80
N PRO A 15 -34.24 6.40 -4.90
CA PRO A 15 -34.05 7.74 -4.35
C PRO A 15 -33.78 8.72 -5.50
N PRO A 16 -34.19 9.99 -5.36
CA PRO A 16 -33.90 11.03 -6.34
C PRO A 16 -32.39 11.09 -6.59
N ALA A 17 -32.00 11.39 -7.83
CA ALA A 17 -30.59 11.58 -8.16
C ALA A 17 -30.07 12.78 -7.37
N GLU A 18 -29.41 12.50 -6.24
CA GLU A 18 -28.70 13.50 -5.44
C GLU A 18 -27.65 14.14 -6.34
N SER A 19 -27.64 15.47 -6.46
CA SER A 19 -26.61 16.15 -7.23
C SER A 19 -25.24 15.95 -6.54
N PRO A 20 -24.12 16.02 -7.27
CA PRO A 20 -22.79 15.91 -6.66
C PRO A 20 -22.59 16.88 -5.49
N GLN A 21 -23.19 18.07 -5.56
CA GLN A 21 -23.15 19.07 -4.49
C GLN A 21 -23.97 18.67 -3.26
N ASP A 22 -25.11 17.99 -3.44
CA ASP A 22 -25.92 17.50 -2.32
C ASP A 22 -25.17 16.43 -1.51
N ILE A 23 -24.38 15.60 -2.21
CA ILE A 23 -23.55 14.55 -1.59
C ILE A 23 -22.42 15.20 -0.77
N ILE A 24 -21.76 16.23 -1.31
CA ILE A 24 -20.72 16.98 -0.59
C ILE A 24 -21.30 17.64 0.66
N ASN A 25 -22.45 18.33 0.55
CA ASN A 25 -23.13 18.94 1.69
C ASN A 25 -23.51 17.91 2.77
N ALA A 26 -23.91 16.70 2.36
CA ALA A 26 -24.18 15.61 3.29
C ALA A 26 -22.90 15.13 4.01
N ILE A 27 -21.76 15.04 3.31
CA ILE A 27 -20.46 14.70 3.93
C ILE A 27 -20.07 15.76 4.96
N VAL A 28 -20.15 17.06 4.61
CA VAL A 28 -19.86 18.16 5.53
C VAL A 28 -20.74 18.10 6.77
N GLY A 29 -22.06 17.92 6.59
CA GLY A 29 -22.99 17.84 7.72
C GLY A 29 -22.79 16.61 8.62
N VAL A 30 -22.22 15.51 8.11
CA VAL A 30 -21.82 14.36 8.93
C VAL A 30 -20.50 14.64 9.66
N ALA A 31 -19.54 15.28 8.99
CA ALA A 31 -18.27 15.67 9.60
C ALA A 31 -18.45 16.65 10.77
N GLU A 32 -19.30 17.67 10.62
CA GLU A 32 -19.64 18.60 11.72
C GLU A 32 -20.24 17.87 12.94
N LYS A 33 -21.07 16.85 12.71
CA LYS A 33 -21.64 16.03 13.79
C LYS A 33 -20.60 15.16 14.48
N ILE A 34 -19.63 14.64 13.72
CA ILE A 34 -18.51 13.87 14.25
C ILE A 34 -17.66 14.77 15.16
N GLU A 35 -17.32 15.98 14.71
CA GLU A 35 -16.58 16.96 15.51
C GLU A 35 -17.33 17.39 16.77
N ALA A 36 -18.65 17.59 16.69
CA ALA A 36 -19.44 18.07 17.81
C ALA A 36 -19.73 17.01 18.89
N THR A 37 -19.80 15.73 18.51
CA THR A 37 -20.35 14.67 19.39
C THR A 37 -19.29 13.69 19.89
N ASP A 38 -18.10 13.63 19.26
CA ASP A 38 -17.02 12.66 19.58
C ASP A 38 -17.51 11.19 19.74
N ALA A 39 -18.67 10.86 19.14
CA ALA A 39 -19.38 9.62 19.41
C ALA A 39 -18.94 8.53 18.40
N PRO A 40 -18.35 7.43 18.86
CA PRO A 40 -17.77 6.43 17.98
C PRO A 40 -18.83 5.42 17.52
N GLY A 41 -19.28 5.51 16.27
CA GLY A 41 -19.91 4.38 15.60
C GLY A 41 -20.95 4.75 14.56
N PRO A 42 -22.12 5.29 14.94
CA PRO A 42 -23.21 5.52 14.00
C PRO A 42 -22.86 6.55 12.92
N LEU A 43 -22.22 7.64 13.31
CA LEU A 43 -21.85 8.75 12.42
C LEU A 43 -20.78 8.35 11.40
N TRP A 44 -19.76 7.59 11.83
CA TRP A 44 -18.72 7.05 10.95
C TRP A 44 -19.29 6.06 9.92
N GLY A 45 -20.32 5.30 10.29
CA GLY A 45 -21.04 4.44 9.35
C GLY A 45 -21.91 5.20 8.35
N GLU A 46 -22.45 6.37 8.72
CA GLU A 46 -23.14 7.27 7.79
C GLU A 46 -22.16 7.94 6.83
N LEU A 47 -21.00 8.38 7.33
CA LEU A 47 -19.91 8.94 6.53
C LEU A 47 -19.44 7.97 5.44
N HIS A 48 -19.29 6.68 5.79
CA HIS A 48 -18.95 5.65 4.81
C HIS A 48 -19.98 5.54 3.67
N LYS A 49 -21.27 5.62 4.00
CA LYS A 49 -22.35 5.54 3.00
C LYS A 49 -22.35 6.77 2.09
N THR A 50 -22.01 7.95 2.61
CA THR A 50 -21.88 9.15 1.80
C THR A 50 -20.61 9.12 0.94
N PHE A 51 -19.51 8.57 1.44
CA PHE A 51 -18.29 8.36 0.62
C PHE A 51 -18.54 7.40 -0.53
N LEU A 52 -19.26 6.30 -0.32
CA LEU A 52 -19.67 5.36 -1.39
C LEU A 52 -20.51 5.99 -2.50
N LYS A 53 -21.22 7.09 -2.20
CA LYS A 53 -21.99 7.86 -3.19
C LYS A 53 -21.15 8.93 -3.89
N SER A 54 -20.04 9.34 -3.28
CA SER A 54 -19.12 10.35 -3.81
C SER A 54 -18.09 9.72 -4.76
N GLN A 55 -17.32 10.57 -5.45
CA GLN A 55 -16.18 10.14 -6.28
C GLN A 55 -14.89 9.92 -5.48
N VAL A 56 -14.95 9.93 -4.14
CA VAL A 56 -13.77 9.68 -3.29
C VAL A 56 -13.34 8.23 -3.45
N ASP A 57 -12.03 8.01 -3.56
CA ASP A 57 -11.46 6.66 -3.62
C ASP A 57 -11.83 5.83 -2.38
N SER A 58 -12.13 4.55 -2.62
CA SER A 58 -12.59 3.63 -1.57
C SER A 58 -11.52 3.34 -0.54
N ALA A 59 -10.22 3.35 -0.91
CA ALA A 59 -9.15 3.06 0.03
C ALA A 59 -8.89 4.26 0.95
N VAL A 60 -8.96 5.48 0.40
CA VAL A 60 -8.88 6.74 1.17
C VAL A 60 -10.03 6.83 2.18
N ALA A 61 -11.26 6.58 1.76
CA ALA A 61 -12.41 6.56 2.65
C ALA A 61 -12.26 5.53 3.78
N ALA A 62 -11.77 4.32 3.47
CA ALA A 62 -11.56 3.26 4.45
C ALA A 62 -10.48 3.65 5.48
N LYS A 63 -9.37 4.25 5.06
CA LYS A 63 -8.29 4.74 5.95
C LYS A 63 -8.83 5.75 6.96
N ILE A 64 -9.53 6.79 6.48
CA ILE A 64 -10.10 7.85 7.31
C ILE A 64 -11.05 7.28 8.36
N ILE A 65 -11.90 6.31 7.97
CA ILE A 65 -12.87 5.69 8.88
C ILE A 65 -12.20 4.77 9.90
N MET A 66 -11.21 3.97 9.47
CA MET A 66 -10.51 3.03 10.35
C MET A 66 -9.69 3.75 11.42
N HIS A 67 -8.98 4.80 11.03
CA HIS A 67 -8.14 5.59 11.94
C HIS A 67 -8.90 6.72 12.65
N LYS A 68 -10.15 6.97 12.23
CA LYS A 68 -10.96 8.09 12.71
C LYS A 68 -10.22 9.43 12.60
N ASP A 69 -9.53 9.60 11.49
CA ASP A 69 -8.68 10.74 11.27
C ASP A 69 -9.52 11.95 10.84
N ILE A 70 -9.71 12.89 11.78
CA ILE A 70 -10.52 14.09 11.58
C ILE A 70 -9.77 15.10 10.69
N ASP A 71 -8.44 15.11 10.74
CA ASP A 71 -7.63 16.05 9.98
C ASP A 71 -7.58 15.64 8.51
N GLU A 72 -7.42 14.34 8.22
CA GLU A 72 -7.55 13.81 6.86
C GLU A 72 -8.98 14.04 6.31
N LEU A 73 -10.01 13.86 7.13
CA LEU A 73 -11.40 14.13 6.74
C LEU A 73 -11.61 15.58 6.30
N LYS A 74 -11.05 16.57 7.03
CA LYS A 74 -11.12 17.99 6.67
C LYS A 74 -10.43 18.30 5.35
N GLN A 75 -9.27 17.71 5.11
CA GLN A 75 -8.54 17.89 3.86
C GLN A 75 -9.32 17.34 2.66
N VAL A 76 -9.93 16.16 2.81
CA VAL A 76 -10.77 15.56 1.75
C VAL A 76 -11.99 16.43 1.48
N ILE A 77 -12.64 16.97 2.52
CA ILE A 77 -13.78 17.88 2.36
C ILE A 77 -13.38 19.17 1.64
N ALA A 78 -12.23 19.77 1.99
CA ALA A 78 -11.72 20.96 1.33
C ALA A 78 -11.45 20.70 -0.17
N GLN A 79 -10.84 19.56 -0.51
CA GLN A 79 -10.58 19.15 -1.89
C GLN A 79 -11.88 18.90 -2.68
N LEU A 80 -12.87 18.26 -2.06
CA LEU A 80 -14.19 18.04 -2.66
C LEU A 80 -14.94 19.35 -2.96
N LEU A 81 -14.79 20.37 -2.11
CA LEU A 81 -15.40 21.69 -2.32
C LEU A 81 -14.70 22.48 -3.43
N GLU A 82 -13.39 22.29 -3.61
CA GLU A 82 -12.60 22.96 -4.65
C GLU A 82 -12.79 22.33 -6.04
N GLY A 83 -13.37 21.12 -6.11
CA GLY A 83 -13.74 20.45 -7.36
C GLY A 83 -12.57 19.78 -8.08
N SER A 84 -11.43 19.60 -7.41
CA SER A 84 -10.35 18.74 -7.92
C SER A 84 -10.68 17.29 -7.65
N GLU A 85 -10.52 16.42 -8.65
CA GLU A 85 -10.56 14.97 -8.47
C GLU A 85 -9.69 14.57 -7.27
N VAL A 86 -10.29 13.85 -6.32
CA VAL A 86 -9.62 13.35 -5.12
C VAL A 86 -8.74 12.16 -5.53
N GLU A 87 -7.66 12.44 -6.24
CA GLU A 87 -6.49 11.57 -6.31
C GLU A 87 -5.65 11.83 -5.06
N LEU A 88 -6.17 11.43 -3.89
CA LEU A 88 -5.28 11.18 -2.77
C LEU A 88 -4.58 9.87 -3.10
N ALA A 89 -3.52 10.00 -3.91
CA ALA A 89 -2.52 8.98 -4.08
C ALA A 89 -2.13 8.53 -2.68
N ILE A 90 -2.54 7.32 -2.32
CA ILE A 90 -1.95 6.58 -1.21
C ILE A 90 -0.55 6.22 -1.68
N THR A 91 0.31 7.23 -1.77
CA THR A 91 1.71 7.03 -1.52
C THR A 91 1.73 6.81 -0.03
N GLU A 92 1.72 5.54 0.38
CA GLU A 92 2.42 5.20 1.61
C GLU A 92 3.86 5.66 1.37
N GLU A 93 4.13 6.93 1.65
CA GLU A 93 5.45 7.39 1.97
C GLU A 93 5.80 6.62 3.23
N ILE A 94 6.32 5.41 3.04
CA ILE A 94 7.25 4.85 3.98
C ILE A 94 8.29 5.95 4.08
N ASP A 95 8.22 6.70 5.19
CA ASP A 95 9.27 7.60 5.64
C ASP A 95 10.49 6.73 5.89
N VAL A 96 11.12 6.31 4.79
CA VAL A 96 12.37 5.59 4.83
C VAL A 96 13.36 6.66 5.23
N PRO A 97 13.89 6.62 6.47
CA PRO A 97 14.80 7.65 6.93
C PRO A 97 15.95 7.75 5.94
N GLU A 98 16.31 8.98 5.59
CA GLU A 98 17.45 9.26 4.71
C GLU A 98 18.69 8.61 5.34
N LEU A 99 19.14 7.52 4.73
CA LEU A 99 20.23 6.72 5.29
C LEU A 99 21.54 7.45 5.11
N ASP A 100 22.42 7.28 6.09
CA ASP A 100 23.79 7.71 5.95
C ASP A 100 24.48 7.00 4.77
N HIS A 101 25.20 7.77 3.96
CA HIS A 101 25.82 7.30 2.72
C HIS A 101 26.85 6.18 2.97
N GLU A 102 27.50 6.16 4.13
CA GLU A 102 28.40 5.07 4.50
C GLU A 102 27.64 3.75 4.66
N THR A 103 26.49 3.80 5.36
CA THR A 103 25.61 2.64 5.57
C THR A 103 25.11 2.05 4.25
N GLN A 104 24.75 2.90 3.28
CA GLN A 104 24.33 2.44 1.95
C GLN A 104 25.45 1.68 1.23
N ILE A 105 26.68 2.19 1.26
CA ILE A 105 27.84 1.56 0.62
C ILE A 105 28.12 0.19 1.27
N GLU A 106 28.08 0.12 2.60
CA GLU A 106 28.36 -1.12 3.33
C GLU A 106 27.28 -2.18 3.11
N ALA A 107 26.00 -1.79 3.10
CA ALA A 107 24.89 -2.66 2.77
C ALA A 107 25.02 -3.21 1.34
N MET A 108 25.31 -2.36 0.35
CA MET A 108 25.55 -2.81 -1.03
C MET A 108 26.76 -3.75 -1.16
N ARG A 109 27.85 -3.49 -0.42
CA ARG A 109 28.99 -4.40 -0.35
C ARG A 109 28.59 -5.75 0.23
N CYS A 110 27.78 -5.77 1.29
CA CYS A 110 27.27 -7.00 1.89
C CYS A 110 26.40 -7.79 0.89
N PHE A 111 25.44 -7.12 0.25
CA PHE A 111 24.56 -7.74 -0.73
C PHE A 111 25.34 -8.39 -1.89
N ARG A 112 26.27 -7.63 -2.51
CA ARG A 112 27.12 -8.15 -3.59
C ARG A 112 27.97 -9.33 -3.15
N LYS A 113 28.50 -9.33 -1.92
CA LYS A 113 29.25 -10.46 -1.37
C LYS A 113 28.36 -11.69 -1.21
N ARG A 114 27.16 -11.53 -0.67
CA ARG A 114 26.19 -12.62 -0.49
C ARG A 114 25.79 -13.23 -1.83
N VAL A 115 25.47 -12.41 -2.83
CA VAL A 115 25.17 -12.88 -4.20
C VAL A 115 26.32 -13.71 -4.76
N LYS A 116 27.57 -13.23 -4.65
CA LYS A 116 28.75 -13.98 -5.09
C LYS A 116 28.91 -15.33 -4.38
N PHE A 117 28.67 -15.38 -3.07
CA PHE A 117 28.73 -16.65 -2.33
C PHE A 117 27.63 -17.61 -2.75
N MET A 118 26.42 -17.12 -3.01
CA MET A 118 25.31 -17.96 -3.48
C MET A 118 25.58 -18.52 -4.89
N VAL A 119 26.15 -17.71 -5.78
CA VAL A 119 26.63 -18.16 -7.10
C VAL A 119 27.67 -19.26 -6.93
N LEU A 120 28.71 -19.02 -6.12
CA LEU A 120 29.79 -19.98 -5.90
C LEU A 120 29.31 -21.31 -5.26
N ASP A 121 28.38 -21.26 -4.32
CA ASP A 121 27.76 -22.46 -3.74
C ASP A 121 26.97 -23.25 -4.79
N ARG A 122 26.24 -22.54 -5.66
CA ARG A 122 25.48 -23.15 -6.76
C ARG A 122 26.41 -23.78 -7.81
N GLU A 123 27.51 -23.12 -8.12
CA GLU A 123 28.57 -23.65 -9.01
C GLU A 123 29.25 -24.88 -8.39
N SER A 124 29.52 -24.85 -7.08
CA SER A 124 30.18 -25.96 -6.37
C SER A 124 29.30 -27.22 -6.28
N LYS A 125 27.97 -27.05 -6.21
CA LYS A 125 27.01 -28.17 -6.21
C LYS A 125 26.81 -28.81 -7.59
N LEU A 126 27.23 -28.16 -8.66
CA LEU A 126 27.27 -28.80 -9.97
C LEU A 126 28.36 -29.88 -9.90
N GLY A 127 27.94 -31.13 -9.65
CA GLY A 127 28.81 -32.31 -9.57
C GLY A 127 29.41 -32.69 -10.93
N VAL A 128 30.06 -31.73 -11.57
CA VAL A 128 30.77 -31.89 -12.83
C VAL A 128 32.22 -32.22 -12.49
N GLY A 129 32.82 -33.15 -13.25
CA GLY A 129 34.15 -33.66 -12.94
C GLY A 129 35.21 -32.54 -12.91
N PRO A 130 36.38 -32.76 -12.27
CA PRO A 130 37.45 -31.76 -12.16
C PRO A 130 38.01 -31.24 -13.50
N LEU A 131 37.59 -31.79 -14.64
CA LEU A 131 37.99 -31.43 -16.00
C LEU A 131 36.92 -30.65 -16.80
N THR A 132 35.72 -30.46 -16.24
CA THR A 132 34.65 -29.72 -16.91
C THR A 132 34.50 -28.35 -16.25
N GLY A 133 34.67 -27.28 -17.04
CA GLY A 133 34.31 -25.94 -16.58
C GLY A 133 32.85 -25.93 -16.13
N GLY A 134 32.60 -25.55 -14.89
CA GLY A 134 31.26 -25.49 -14.29
C GLY A 134 30.32 -24.66 -15.16
N LYS A 135 29.03 -25.02 -15.16
CA LYS A 135 28.00 -24.23 -15.84
C LYS A 135 27.78 -22.93 -15.06
N ASP A 136 27.75 -21.80 -15.77
CA ASP A 136 27.46 -20.49 -15.19
C ASP A 136 26.16 -20.54 -14.37
N ALA A 137 26.27 -20.27 -13.07
CA ALA A 137 25.13 -20.28 -12.17
C ALA A 137 24.68 -18.83 -11.91
N SER A 138 23.69 -18.34 -12.67
CA SER A 138 23.10 -17.04 -12.38
C SER A 138 22.17 -17.10 -11.16
N VAL A 139 22.18 -16.05 -10.36
CA VAL A 139 21.20 -15.79 -9.29
C VAL A 139 20.41 -14.57 -9.74
N ASP A 140 19.10 -14.73 -9.89
CA ASP A 140 18.21 -13.66 -10.36
C ASP A 140 17.89 -12.71 -9.21
N SER A 141 17.35 -13.24 -8.10
CA SER A 141 17.04 -12.48 -6.87
C SER A 141 17.57 -13.18 -5.63
N MET A 142 17.78 -12.41 -4.56
CA MET A 142 18.20 -12.90 -3.26
C MET A 142 17.39 -12.23 -2.15
N MET A 143 17.06 -12.99 -1.11
CA MET A 143 16.44 -12.44 0.10
C MET A 143 17.38 -11.45 0.80
N ALA A 144 16.84 -10.32 1.27
CA ALA A 144 17.60 -9.32 2.01
C ALA A 144 18.41 -9.96 3.16
N PRO A 145 19.73 -9.73 3.23
CA PRO A 145 20.54 -10.16 4.35
C PRO A 145 20.09 -9.54 5.67
N HIS A 146 20.08 -10.34 6.74
CA HIS A 146 19.74 -9.91 8.10
C HIS A 146 20.80 -8.99 8.75
N ASP A 147 21.93 -8.76 8.08
CA ASP A 147 23.01 -7.89 8.55
C ASP A 147 22.58 -6.41 8.64
N TYR A 148 21.57 -6.01 7.84
CA TYR A 148 20.96 -4.68 7.85
C TYR A 148 19.43 -4.78 7.91
N PRO A 149 18.74 -3.81 8.53
CA PRO A 149 17.28 -3.81 8.61
C PRO A 149 16.65 -3.68 7.22
N MET A 150 15.38 -4.14 7.10
CA MET A 150 14.64 -4.12 5.83
C MET A 150 14.55 -2.72 5.21
N GLU A 151 14.41 -1.70 6.05
CA GLU A 151 14.35 -0.28 5.65
C GLU A 151 15.56 0.14 4.82
N VAL A 152 16.75 -0.38 5.15
CA VAL A 152 17.99 -0.10 4.39
C VAL A 152 17.90 -0.60 2.97
N TRP A 153 17.38 -1.82 2.79
CA TRP A 153 17.22 -2.43 1.48
C TRP A 153 16.13 -1.75 0.65
N LEU A 154 15.04 -1.31 1.29
CA LEU A 154 13.98 -0.52 0.66
C LEU A 154 14.49 0.85 0.20
N ALA A 155 15.32 1.52 1.00
CA ALA A 155 15.96 2.79 0.61
C ALA A 155 16.85 2.60 -0.63
N LEU A 156 17.70 1.57 -0.63
CA LEU A 156 18.57 1.24 -1.77
C LEU A 156 17.77 0.91 -3.03
N ALA A 157 16.58 0.31 -2.87
CA ALA A 157 15.67 0.07 -3.98
C ALA A 157 15.00 1.35 -4.49
N LYS A 158 14.63 2.26 -3.58
CA LYS A 158 14.11 3.60 -3.91
C LYS A 158 15.15 4.43 -4.66
N ASP A 159 16.42 4.34 -4.27
CA ASP A 159 17.57 4.99 -4.91
C ASP A 159 17.94 4.36 -6.26
N GLY A 160 17.30 3.25 -6.65
CA GLY A 160 17.54 2.52 -7.89
C GLY A 160 18.84 1.70 -7.90
N GLN A 161 19.52 1.54 -6.76
CA GLN A 161 20.71 0.69 -6.64
C GLN A 161 20.36 -0.80 -6.61
N LEU A 162 19.16 -1.13 -6.13
CA LEU A 162 18.56 -2.46 -6.13
C LEU A 162 17.16 -2.39 -6.74
N VAL A 163 16.63 -3.54 -7.13
CA VAL A 163 15.22 -3.69 -7.53
C VAL A 163 14.55 -4.60 -6.50
N ASN A 164 13.39 -4.16 -6.00
CA ASN A 164 12.57 -4.93 -5.08
C ASN A 164 11.62 -5.83 -5.87
N ASP A 165 11.84 -7.15 -5.81
CA ASP A 165 10.99 -8.17 -6.46
C ASP A 165 9.77 -8.55 -5.60
N GLY A 166 9.65 -7.96 -4.40
CA GLY A 166 8.60 -8.24 -3.43
C GLY A 166 8.98 -9.37 -2.46
N GLY A 167 8.21 -9.50 -1.38
CA GLY A 167 8.40 -10.58 -0.39
C GLY A 167 9.76 -10.57 0.32
N GLY A 168 10.49 -9.45 0.31
CA GLY A 168 11.83 -9.34 0.86
C GLY A 168 12.95 -9.82 -0.07
N PHE A 169 12.66 -10.02 -1.36
CA PHE A 169 13.65 -10.34 -2.38
C PHE A 169 14.10 -9.10 -3.15
N PHE A 170 15.40 -9.04 -3.39
CA PHE A 170 16.04 -7.96 -4.13
C PHE A 170 16.98 -8.53 -5.18
N HIS A 171 17.20 -7.77 -6.25
CA HIS A 171 18.24 -8.04 -7.23
C HIS A 171 19.01 -6.79 -7.62
N VAL A 172 20.22 -6.99 -8.16
CA VAL A 172 20.99 -5.89 -8.75
C VAL A 172 20.44 -5.64 -10.15
N PRO A 173 20.05 -4.40 -10.51
CA PRO A 173 19.63 -4.08 -11.87
C PRO A 173 20.74 -4.45 -12.87
N LYS A 174 20.34 -5.01 -14.01
CA LYS A 174 21.25 -5.45 -15.09
C LYS A 174 21.78 -4.29 -15.91
#